data_AF-A0A1H8BZ50-F1
#
_entry.id   AF-A0A1H8BZ50-F1
#
_cell.length_a   1.000
_cell.length_b   1.000
_cell.length_c   1.000
_cell.angle_alpha   90.00
_cell.angle_beta   90.00
_cell.angle_gamma   90.00
#
_symmetry.space_group_name_H-M   'P 1'
#
loop_
_entity.id
_entity.type
_entity.pdbx_description
1 polymer ?
#
loop_
_entity_poly.entity_id
_entity_poly.type
_entity_poly.pdbx_seq_one_letter_code
_entity_poly.pdbx_strand_id
1 'polypeptide(L)'
;MDGANLFQLGIGLETGAQAEDITARDLFDEERDDHFIRDDEGRVFAGRHLIIEVVNGHGLDDEARIQQAFRDCVDTCGATLLHIHTHKFSPQGVSGVAVLAESHISVHTWPEIGYGAFDVFMCGDAKPWLAVDVLKKAFATPDVRVKELLRGDGLVTETVAA
;
A
#
# COMPACT_ATOMS: atom_id res chain seq x y z
N MET A 1 -25.57 -36.94 -38.16
CA MET A 1 -24.56 -36.07 -37.55
C MET A 1 -25.18 -34.70 -37.50
N ASP A 2 -25.55 -34.30 -36.28
CA ASP A 2 -26.34 -33.12 -35.89
C ASP A 2 -25.77 -31.83 -36.52
N GLY A 3 -26.51 -30.78 -36.85
CA GLY A 3 -27.72 -30.22 -36.24
C GLY A 3 -27.42 -28.73 -36.03
N ALA A 4 -28.23 -27.86 -36.62
CA ALA A 4 -28.00 -26.41 -36.74
C ALA A 4 -27.94 -25.65 -35.39
N ASN A 5 -27.25 -24.50 -35.39
CA ASN A 5 -27.66 -23.22 -34.77
C ASN A 5 -26.47 -22.24 -34.85
N LEU A 6 -26.54 -21.15 -35.63
CA LEU A 6 -27.22 -19.90 -35.30
C LEU A 6 -26.80 -19.36 -33.91
N PHE A 7 -25.66 -18.69 -33.87
CA PHE A 7 -25.25 -17.91 -32.70
C PHE A 7 -26.05 -16.61 -32.64
N GLN A 8 -27.18 -16.65 -31.92
CA GLN A 8 -27.83 -15.46 -31.39
C GLN A 8 -28.52 -15.79 -30.07
N LEU A 9 -27.83 -15.54 -28.96
CA LEU A 9 -28.35 -15.22 -27.62
C LEU A 9 -27.22 -14.37 -27.00
N GLY A 10 -27.36 -13.07 -26.70
CA GLY A 10 -28.54 -12.44 -26.14
C GLY A 10 -28.54 -12.63 -24.62
N ILE A 11 -27.52 -12.11 -23.93
CA ILE A 11 -27.62 -11.83 -22.49
C ILE A 11 -27.05 -10.43 -22.30
N GLY A 12 -27.94 -9.47 -22.11
CA GLY A 12 -27.58 -8.14 -21.68
C GLY A 12 -26.88 -8.23 -20.33
N LEU A 13 -25.62 -7.80 -20.29
CA LEU A 13 -25.24 -6.94 -19.19
C LEU A 13 -25.51 -5.54 -19.70
N GLU A 14 -26.66 -5.02 -19.31
CA GLU A 14 -26.66 -3.63 -18.86
C GLU A 14 -25.58 -3.59 -17.77
N THR A 15 -24.37 -3.19 -18.14
CA THR A 15 -23.50 -2.58 -17.17
C THR A 15 -24.29 -1.36 -16.73
N GLY A 16 -25.02 -1.51 -15.63
CA GLY A 16 -25.30 -0.42 -14.72
C GLY A 16 -23.96 0.11 -14.24
N ALA A 17 -23.18 0.69 -15.14
CA ALA A 17 -22.41 1.86 -14.82
C ALA A 17 -23.47 2.91 -14.48
N GLN A 18 -24.02 2.80 -13.26
CA GLN A 18 -24.41 4.02 -12.59
C GLN A 18 -23.12 4.83 -12.59
N ALA A 19 -23.13 5.91 -13.37
CA ALA A 19 -22.15 6.95 -13.13
C ALA A 19 -22.27 7.25 -11.64
N GLU A 20 -21.22 6.92 -10.88
CA GLU A 20 -21.12 7.37 -9.51
C GLU A 20 -21.02 8.90 -9.63
N ASP A 21 -22.17 9.56 -9.47
CA ASP A 21 -22.30 11.01 -9.55
C ASP A 21 -21.74 11.60 -8.25
N ILE A 22 -20.43 11.38 -8.02
CA ILE A 22 -19.71 11.81 -6.84
C ILE A 22 -19.48 13.31 -7.01
N THR A 23 -20.37 14.10 -6.42
CA THR A 23 -20.15 15.56 -6.34
C THR A 23 -18.99 15.83 -5.40
N ALA A 24 -18.16 16.86 -5.67
CA ALA A 24 -17.03 17.19 -4.80
C ALA A 24 -17.44 17.40 -3.32
N ARG A 25 -18.68 17.83 -3.04
CA ARG A 25 -19.21 17.94 -1.67
C ARG A 25 -19.26 16.61 -0.92
N ASP A 26 -19.41 15.50 -1.63
CA ASP A 26 -19.51 14.14 -1.07
C ASP A 26 -18.13 13.60 -0.64
N LEU A 27 -17.05 14.01 -1.31
CA LEU A 27 -15.67 13.58 -0.99
C LEU A 27 -15.07 14.25 0.25
N PHE A 28 -15.62 15.40 0.67
CA PHE A 28 -15.20 16.10 1.88
C PHE A 28 -16.09 15.80 3.09
N ASP A 29 -17.16 15.01 2.93
CA ASP A 29 -18.00 14.59 4.05
C ASP A 29 -17.20 13.69 4.99
N GLU A 30 -17.15 14.04 6.28
CA GLU A 30 -16.46 13.27 7.33
C GLU A 30 -17.24 12.03 7.75
N GLU A 31 -18.55 11.96 7.45
CA GLU A 31 -19.42 10.82 7.79
C GLU A 31 -19.43 9.74 6.68
N ARG A 32 -18.69 9.96 5.58
CA ARG A 32 -18.62 9.01 4.46
C ARG A 32 -17.81 7.78 4.85
N ASP A 33 -18.37 6.61 4.56
CA ASP A 33 -17.69 5.31 4.70
C ASP A 33 -16.70 5.13 3.53
N ASP A 34 -15.64 5.93 3.54
CA ASP A 34 -14.51 5.85 2.60
C ASP A 34 -13.17 5.79 3.33
N HIS A 35 -12.11 5.45 2.58
CA HIS A 35 -10.77 5.31 3.13
C HIS A 35 -9.87 6.51 2.82
N PHE A 36 -10.45 7.65 2.42
CA PHE A 36 -9.68 8.88 2.20
C PHE A 36 -9.19 9.46 3.52
N ILE A 37 -7.92 9.85 3.54
CA ILE A 37 -7.33 10.57 4.65
C ILE A 37 -7.63 12.05 4.47
N ARG A 38 -8.21 12.63 5.51
CA ARG A 38 -8.46 14.06 5.69
C ARG A 38 -7.50 14.53 6.77
N ASP A 39 -6.59 15.46 6.47
CA ASP A 39 -5.63 15.95 7.47
C ASP A 39 -5.98 17.33 8.03
N ASP A 40 -5.24 17.75 9.06
CA ASP A 40 -5.46 19.02 9.77
C ASP A 40 -5.28 20.26 8.87
N GLU A 41 -4.63 20.11 7.72
CA GLU A 41 -4.43 21.16 6.71
C GLU A 41 -5.57 21.20 5.68
N GLY A 42 -6.59 20.36 5.86
CA GLY A 42 -7.76 20.26 4.98
C GLY A 42 -7.47 19.52 3.66
N ARG A 43 -6.35 18.80 3.55
CA ARG A 43 -6.06 18.00 2.37
C ARG A 43 -6.84 16.70 2.41
N VAL A 44 -7.27 16.25 1.24
CA VAL A 44 -7.91 14.95 1.03
C VAL A 44 -7.07 14.14 0.06
N PHE A 45 -6.62 12.97 0.51
CA PHE A 45 -5.76 12.08 -0.28
C PHE A 45 -6.04 10.62 0.08
N ALA A 46 -5.73 9.69 -0.82
CA ALA A 46 -6.08 8.28 -0.67
C ALA A 46 -5.22 7.55 0.38
N GLY A 47 -4.00 7.99 0.63
CA GLY A 47 -3.16 7.41 1.68
C GLY A 47 -1.73 7.95 1.71
N ARG A 48 -0.98 7.57 2.75
CA ARG A 48 0.43 7.95 2.94
C ARG A 48 1.33 6.83 2.45
N HIS A 49 2.22 7.15 1.52
CA HIS A 49 3.20 6.23 0.98
C HIS A 49 4.61 6.66 1.37
N LEU A 50 5.24 5.88 2.24
CA LEU A 50 6.61 6.08 2.66
C LEU A 50 7.55 5.27 1.77
N ILE A 51 8.48 5.97 1.13
CA ILE A 51 9.63 5.39 0.45
C ILE A 51 10.77 5.39 1.47
N ILE A 52 11.16 4.21 1.93
CA ILE A 52 12.02 4.01 3.08
C ILE A 52 13.32 3.34 2.64
N GLU A 53 14.43 4.01 2.92
CA GLU A 53 15.78 3.53 2.70
C GLU A 53 16.35 3.03 4.04
N VAL A 54 16.49 1.72 4.21
CA VAL A 54 17.21 1.12 5.35
C VAL A 54 18.68 1.04 5.00
N VAL A 55 19.53 1.74 5.74
CA VAL A 55 20.98 1.85 5.48
C VAL A 55 21.77 1.18 6.60
N ASN A 56 22.83 0.46 6.27
CA ASN A 56 23.63 -0.35 7.21
C ASN A 56 22.78 -1.33 8.04
N GLY A 57 21.72 -1.88 7.44
CA GLY A 57 20.84 -2.86 8.06
C GLY A 57 21.48 -4.24 8.17
N HIS A 58 21.09 -4.98 9.21
CA HIS A 58 21.53 -6.34 9.50
C HIS A 58 20.39 -7.35 9.35
N GLY A 59 20.71 -8.55 8.88
CA GLY A 59 19.71 -9.62 8.69
C GLY A 59 18.83 -9.44 7.45
N LEU A 60 19.25 -8.62 6.50
CA LEU A 60 18.53 -8.36 5.24
C LEU A 60 18.47 -9.58 4.30
N ASP A 61 19.30 -10.61 4.54
CA ASP A 61 19.26 -11.89 3.80
C ASP A 61 18.34 -12.94 4.45
N ASP A 62 17.67 -12.60 5.55
CA ASP A 62 16.81 -13.53 6.29
C ASP A 62 15.34 -13.33 5.90
N GLU A 63 14.82 -14.22 5.07
CA GLU A 63 13.43 -14.19 4.60
C GLU A 63 12.42 -14.23 5.75
N ALA A 64 12.67 -15.02 6.80
CA ALA A 64 11.77 -15.10 7.95
C ALA A 64 11.74 -13.78 8.73
N ARG A 65 12.89 -13.13 8.86
CA ARG A 65 12.98 -11.78 9.45
C ARG A 65 12.20 -10.75 8.62
N ILE A 66 12.29 -10.79 7.30
CA ILE A 66 11.50 -9.92 6.42
C ILE A 66 10.00 -10.14 6.65
N GLN A 67 9.54 -11.39 6.66
CA GLN A 67 8.13 -11.70 6.91
C GLN A 67 7.67 -11.22 8.30
N GLN A 68 8.52 -11.36 9.32
CA GLN A 68 8.20 -10.87 10.66
C GLN A 68 8.15 -9.34 10.69
N ALA A 69 9.09 -8.65 10.05
CA ALA A 69 9.08 -7.18 9.95
C ALA A 69 7.80 -6.67 9.27
N PHE A 70 7.31 -7.35 8.23
CA PHE A 70 6.01 -7.03 7.63
C PHE A 70 4.86 -7.17 8.62
N ARG A 71 4.78 -8.27 9.38
CA ARG A 71 3.74 -8.48 10.40
C ARG A 71 3.79 -7.41 11.47
N ASP A 72 4.98 -7.13 11.99
CA ASP A 72 5.19 -6.11 13.03
C ASP A 72 4.79 -4.72 12.52
N CYS A 73 5.12 -4.38 11.26
CA CYS A 73 4.69 -3.13 10.64
C CYS A 73 3.17 -3.06 10.52
N VAL A 74 2.50 -4.13 10.07
CA VAL A 74 1.04 -4.17 9.96
C VAL A 74 0.39 -3.97 11.33
N ASP A 75 0.79 -4.77 12.33
CA ASP A 75 0.20 -4.73 13.67
C ASP A 75 0.44 -3.37 14.34
N THR A 76 1.66 -2.82 14.23
CA THR A 76 2.02 -1.55 14.86
C THR A 76 1.31 -0.37 14.18
N CYS A 77 1.15 -0.41 12.86
CA CYS A 77 0.51 0.67 12.11
C CYS A 77 -1.02 0.59 12.13
N GLY A 78 -1.61 -0.50 12.62
CA GLY A 78 -3.06 -0.69 12.62
C GLY A 78 -3.64 -1.01 11.24
N ALA A 79 -2.85 -1.65 10.37
CA ALA A 79 -3.33 -2.10 9.06
C ALA A 79 -3.89 -3.52 9.13
N THR A 80 -4.57 -3.97 8.08
CA THR A 80 -5.07 -5.35 7.96
C THR A 80 -4.24 -6.11 6.94
N LEU A 81 -3.56 -7.18 7.38
CA LEU A 81 -2.79 -8.07 6.51
C LEU A 81 -3.72 -9.05 5.77
N LEU A 82 -3.61 -9.13 4.44
CA LEU A 82 -4.24 -10.18 3.66
C LEU A 82 -3.27 -11.35 3.43
N HIS A 83 -2.14 -11.06 2.76
CA HIS A 83 -1.18 -12.08 2.33
C HIS A 83 0.25 -11.54 2.38
N ILE A 84 1.22 -12.45 2.57
CA ILE A 84 2.66 -12.15 2.42
C ILE A 84 3.23 -13.09 1.37
N HIS A 85 3.97 -12.51 0.42
CA HIS A 85 4.75 -13.24 -0.57
C HIS A 85 6.19 -12.77 -0.52
N THR A 86 7.13 -13.71 -0.38
CA THR A 86 8.57 -13.43 -0.37
C THR A 86 9.31 -14.38 -1.29
N HIS A 87 10.48 -13.95 -1.73
CA HIS A 87 11.42 -14.75 -2.49
C HIS A 87 12.84 -14.42 -2.04
N LYS A 88 13.55 -15.41 -1.49
CA LYS A 88 14.98 -15.35 -1.23
C LYS A 88 15.77 -15.75 -2.47
N PHE A 89 16.73 -14.90 -2.87
CA PHE A 89 17.65 -15.14 -3.97
C PHE A 89 18.92 -15.86 -3.52
N SER A 90 19.64 -16.40 -4.50
CA SER A 90 20.99 -16.93 -4.34
C SER A 90 21.96 -16.06 -5.16
N PRO A 91 23.12 -15.64 -4.60
CA PRO A 91 23.66 -16.06 -3.30
C PRO A 91 23.01 -15.38 -2.08
N GLN A 92 22.32 -14.25 -2.26
CA GLN A 92 21.72 -13.49 -1.17
C GLN A 92 20.64 -12.51 -1.68
N GLY A 93 19.87 -11.96 -0.75
CA GLY A 93 18.85 -10.93 -0.97
C GLY A 93 17.43 -11.50 -0.93
N VAL A 94 16.48 -10.66 -0.55
CA VAL A 94 15.06 -10.98 -0.46
C VAL A 94 14.26 -9.90 -1.17
N SER A 95 13.30 -10.33 -2.00
CA SER A 95 12.18 -9.51 -2.45
C SER A 95 10.93 -9.95 -1.73
N GLY A 96 10.07 -9.01 -1.35
CA GLY A 96 8.83 -9.35 -0.66
C GLY A 96 7.74 -8.30 -0.82
N VAL A 97 6.49 -8.75 -0.70
CA VAL A 97 5.32 -7.90 -0.60
C VAL A 97 4.33 -8.46 0.43
N ALA A 98 3.86 -7.60 1.32
CA ALA A 98 2.67 -7.82 2.14
C ALA A 98 1.52 -7.05 1.50
N VAL A 99 0.49 -7.77 1.06
CA VAL A 99 -0.75 -7.18 0.53
C VAL A 99 -1.65 -6.87 1.72
N LEU A 100 -2.06 -5.61 1.83
CA LEU A 100 -2.98 -5.11 2.85
C LEU A 100 -4.38 -4.97 2.24
N ALA A 101 -5.39 -4.74 3.08
CA ALA A 101 -6.78 -4.60 2.62
C ALA A 101 -6.93 -3.65 1.41
N GLU A 102 -6.17 -2.54 1.37
CA GLU A 102 -6.27 -1.52 0.33
C GLU A 102 -4.91 -0.95 -0.12
N SER A 103 -3.81 -1.58 0.30
CA SER A 103 -2.47 -1.03 0.10
C SER A 103 -1.40 -2.13 0.18
N HIS A 104 -0.13 -1.77 0.41
CA HIS A 104 0.95 -2.76 0.49
C HIS A 104 2.13 -2.29 1.33
N ILE A 105 2.93 -3.27 1.76
CA ILE A 105 4.33 -3.07 2.14
C ILE A 105 5.17 -3.89 1.17
N SER A 106 6.21 -3.32 0.54
CA SER A 106 7.17 -4.10 -0.26
C SER A 106 8.61 -3.88 0.20
N VAL A 107 9.48 -4.83 -0.18
CA VAL A 107 10.92 -4.75 0.05
C VAL A 107 11.72 -5.34 -1.10
N HIS A 108 12.87 -4.72 -1.37
CA HIS A 108 14.00 -5.30 -2.07
C HIS A 108 15.27 -5.07 -1.24
N THR A 109 16.09 -6.11 -1.03
CA THR A 109 17.30 -6.00 -0.21
C THR A 109 18.59 -6.28 -0.99
N TRP A 110 19.65 -5.57 -0.63
CA TRP A 110 21.04 -5.81 -1.04
C TRP A 110 21.92 -5.98 0.22
N PRO A 111 21.97 -7.20 0.80
CA PRO A 111 22.68 -7.46 2.04
C PRO A 111 24.20 -7.14 1.98
N GLU A 112 24.81 -7.19 0.80
CA GLU A 112 26.25 -6.96 0.56
C GLU A 112 26.70 -5.54 0.92
N ILE A 113 25.77 -4.60 0.91
CA ILE A 113 25.97 -3.19 1.28
C ILE A 113 25.07 -2.78 2.46
N GLY A 114 24.41 -3.74 3.10
CA GLY A 114 23.49 -3.49 4.22
C GLY A 114 22.30 -2.61 3.83
N TYR A 115 21.76 -2.77 2.63
CA TYR A 115 20.70 -1.90 2.10
C TYR A 115 19.37 -2.62 1.92
N GLY A 116 18.27 -1.97 2.29
CA GLY A 116 16.91 -2.41 2.00
C GLY A 116 16.06 -1.24 1.53
N ALA A 117 15.47 -1.37 0.35
CA ALA A 117 14.48 -0.45 -0.18
C ALA A 117 13.10 -0.97 0.24
N PHE A 118 12.38 -0.21 1.07
CA PHE A 118 11.04 -0.54 1.54
C PHE A 118 10.03 0.49 1.05
N ASP A 119 8.86 0.02 0.66
CA ASP A 119 7.70 0.86 0.39
C ASP A 119 6.65 0.53 1.45
N VAL A 120 6.16 1.51 2.18
CA VAL A 120 5.05 1.35 3.14
C VAL A 120 3.93 2.28 2.71
N PHE A 121 2.93 1.73 2.02
CA PHE A 121 1.75 2.46 1.61
C PHE A 121 0.56 2.03 2.46
N MET A 122 -0.10 2.98 3.12
CA MET A 122 -1.29 2.71 3.94
C MET A 122 -2.35 3.82 3.78
N CYS A 123 -3.61 3.41 3.85
CA CYS A 123 -4.82 4.25 3.71
C CYS A 123 -5.62 4.26 5.02
N GLY A 124 -6.65 5.11 5.12
CA GLY A 124 -7.52 5.21 6.29
C GLY A 124 -6.78 5.57 7.58
N ASP A 125 -7.20 4.96 8.70
CA ASP A 125 -6.70 5.24 10.06
C ASP A 125 -5.29 4.70 10.37
N ALA A 126 -4.69 3.98 9.41
CA ALA A 126 -3.38 3.38 9.60
C ALA A 126 -2.27 4.44 9.74
N LYS A 127 -1.25 4.14 10.56
CA LYS A 127 -0.18 5.07 10.94
C LYS A 127 1.19 4.62 10.38
N PRO A 128 1.45 4.79 9.07
CA PRO A 128 2.62 4.19 8.41
C PRO A 128 3.96 4.69 8.95
N TRP A 129 4.04 5.89 9.54
CA TRP A 129 5.27 6.39 10.17
C TRP A 129 5.76 5.52 11.33
N LEU A 130 4.88 4.76 11.98
CA LEU A 130 5.27 3.81 13.03
C LEU A 130 6.11 2.63 12.48
N ALA A 131 5.97 2.31 11.19
CA ALA A 131 6.77 1.28 10.53
C ALA A 131 8.27 1.61 10.56
N VAL A 132 8.64 2.90 10.58
CA VAL A 132 10.06 3.32 10.59
C VAL A 132 10.78 2.77 11.82
N ASP A 133 10.17 2.86 13.00
CA ASP A 133 10.77 2.34 14.23
C ASP A 133 10.75 0.82 14.30
N VAL A 134 9.77 0.17 13.67
CA VAL A 134 9.77 -1.30 13.48
C VAL A 134 10.97 -1.71 12.63
N LEU A 135 11.18 -1.08 11.46
CA LEU A 135 12.27 -1.41 10.55
C LEU A 135 13.64 -1.13 11.18
N LYS A 136 13.82 -0.03 11.90
CA LYS A 136 15.04 0.24 12.67
C LYS A 136 15.39 -0.89 13.64
N LYS A 137 14.40 -1.39 14.38
CA LYS A 137 14.56 -2.50 15.34
C LYS A 137 14.84 -3.81 14.61
N ALA A 138 14.05 -4.14 13.58
CA ALA A 138 14.17 -5.39 12.83
C ALA A 138 15.55 -5.56 12.19
N PHE A 139 16.09 -4.47 11.63
CA PHE A 139 17.38 -4.49 10.93
C PHE A 139 18.53 -3.89 11.75
N ALA A 140 18.32 -3.65 13.04
CA ALA A 140 19.34 -3.18 13.98
C ALA A 140 20.18 -1.99 13.46
N THR A 141 19.52 -1.01 12.83
CA THR A 141 20.17 0.19 12.28
C THR A 141 19.45 1.47 12.71
N PRO A 142 20.19 2.54 13.05
CA PRO A 142 19.60 3.85 13.29
C PRO A 142 19.40 4.66 12.00
N ASP A 143 20.09 4.35 10.89
CA ASP A 143 20.03 5.11 9.63
C ASP A 143 18.91 4.56 8.75
N VAL A 144 17.74 5.16 8.91
CA VAL A 144 16.56 4.93 8.06
C VAL A 144 16.11 6.28 7.52
N ARG A 145 16.07 6.40 6.19
CA ARG A 145 15.70 7.65 5.50
C ARG A 145 14.34 7.46 4.87
N VAL A 146 13.50 8.48 4.97
CA VAL A 146 12.10 8.37 4.56
C VAL A 146 11.75 9.55 3.68
N LYS A 147 11.13 9.27 2.54
CA LYS A 147 10.40 10.24 1.74
C LYS A 147 8.92 9.88 1.76
N GLU A 148 8.09 10.82 2.18
CA GLU A 148 6.64 10.64 2.15
C GLU A 148 6.05 11.17 0.83
N LEU A 149 5.11 10.40 0.29
CA LEU A 149 4.26 10.76 -0.83
C LEU A 149 2.80 10.64 -0.39
N LEU A 150 2.03 11.72 -0.55
CA LEU A 150 0.58 11.70 -0.36
C LEU A 150 -0.07 11.21 -1.64
N ARG A 151 -0.63 10.00 -1.62
CA ARG A 151 -1.18 9.35 -2.82
C ARG A 151 -2.55 9.95 -3.13
N GLY A 152 -2.70 10.50 -4.33
CA GLY A 152 -3.95 11.17 -4.73
C GLY A 152 -4.12 12.58 -4.16
N ASP A 153 -3.09 13.13 -3.53
CA ASP A 153 -3.07 14.55 -3.14
C ASP A 153 -3.20 15.45 -4.37
N GLY A 154 -3.98 16.52 -4.24
CA GLY A 154 -4.30 17.42 -5.33
C GLY A 154 -5.26 16.88 -6.39
N LEU A 155 -5.72 15.62 -6.31
CA LEU A 155 -6.77 15.10 -7.20
C LEU A 155 -8.16 15.51 -6.72
N VAL A 156 -8.34 15.60 -5.40
CA VAL A 156 -9.54 16.14 -4.75
C VAL A 156 -9.28 17.59 -4.39
N THR A 157 -8.96 18.42 -5.39
CA THR A 157 -8.94 19.88 -5.25
C THR A 157 -10.02 20.45 -6.13
N GLU A 158 -11.11 20.90 -5.50
CA GLU A 158 -12.17 21.68 -6.12
C GLU A 158 -12.59 21.24 -7.54
N THR A 159 -13.33 20.13 -7.65
CA THR A 159 -14.38 20.03 -8.69
C THR A 159 -15.57 20.94 -8.36
N VAL A 160 -15.29 22.10 -7.76
CA VAL A 160 -16.24 23.12 -7.27
C VAL A 160 -16.10 24.43 -8.06
N ALA A 161 -15.16 24.51 -9.02
CA ALA A 161 -15.01 25.65 -9.91
C ALA A 161 -15.38 25.32 -11.36
N ALA A 162 -16.62 24.86 -11.60
CA ALA A 162 -17.31 24.98 -12.88
C ALA A 162 -18.84 24.96 -12.67
#